data_AF-A0A945QN64-F1
#
_entry.id   AF-A0A945QN64-F1
#
_cell.length_a   1.000
_cell.length_b   1.000
_cell.length_c   1.000
_cell.angle_alpha   90.00
_cell.angle_beta   90.00
_cell.angle_gamma   90.00
#
_symmetry.space_group_name_H-M   'P 1'
#
loop_
_entity.id
_entity.type
_entity.pdbx_description
1 polymer ?
#
loop_
_entity_poly.entity_id
_entity_poly.type
_entity_poly.pdbx_seq_one_letter_code
_entity_poly.pdbx_strand_id
1 'polypeptide(L)'
;MIQDKESIKTQFSKLNYSSEIFKDKLLELIKRSLEDDKAQDIVVINLKKKANFTDYLVIASGTSQRQVASMAQHLREKLKNVGLANVPIEGSKQNDWVLIDGGDVVINIFRPEIREFYNLEKMWSGELIDSVESGENNIELS
;
A
#
# COMPACT_ATOMS: atom_id res chain seq x y z
N MET A 1 8.14 -25.80 33.95
CA MET A 1 7.83 -24.35 34.05
C MET A 1 6.85 -24.04 32.92
N ILE A 2 5.54 -24.10 33.19
CA ILE A 2 4.50 -23.85 32.19
C ILE A 2 4.03 -22.41 32.41
N GLN A 3 4.16 -21.55 31.40
CA GLN A 3 3.67 -20.17 31.47
C GLN A 3 2.12 -20.15 31.52
N ASP A 4 1.56 -19.29 32.36
CA ASP A 4 0.13 -19.20 32.63
C ASP A 4 -0.66 -18.66 31.41
N LYS A 5 -1.84 -19.24 31.13
CA LYS A 5 -2.61 -18.94 29.89
C LYS A 5 -3.04 -17.47 29.78
N GLU A 6 -3.31 -16.81 30.91
CA GLU A 6 -3.68 -15.40 30.97
C GLU A 6 -2.51 -14.46 30.66
N SER A 7 -1.31 -14.82 31.11
CA SER A 7 -0.08 -14.08 30.79
C SER A 7 0.22 -14.15 29.29
N ILE A 8 0.02 -15.32 28.68
CA ILE A 8 0.17 -15.54 27.23
C ILE A 8 -0.83 -14.66 26.46
N LYS A 9 -2.11 -14.66 26.84
CA LYS A 9 -3.16 -13.85 26.19
C LYS A 9 -2.87 -12.34 26.25
N THR A 10 -2.36 -11.86 27.39
CA THR A 10 -1.97 -10.46 27.59
C THR A 10 -0.75 -10.08 26.75
N GLN A 11 0.23 -10.97 26.63
CA GLN A 11 1.40 -10.74 25.78
C GLN A 11 1.00 -10.66 24.30
N PHE A 12 0.16 -11.60 23.84
CA PHE A 12 -0.36 -11.61 22.47
C PHE A 12 -1.18 -10.36 22.15
N SER A 13 -2.06 -9.91 23.05
CA SER A 13 -2.83 -8.68 22.81
C SER A 13 -1.93 -7.43 22.72
N LYS A 14 -0.90 -7.34 23.57
CA LYS A 14 0.09 -6.26 23.53
C LYS A 14 0.90 -6.27 22.23
N LEU A 15 1.32 -7.45 21.76
CA LEU A 15 2.04 -7.60 20.50
C LEU A 15 1.19 -7.14 19.32
N ASN A 16 -0.08 -7.57 19.24
CA ASN A 16 -0.99 -7.16 18.19
C ASN A 16 -1.25 -5.64 18.22
N TYR A 17 -1.49 -5.08 19.40
CA TYR A 17 -1.72 -3.63 19.54
C TYR A 17 -0.48 -2.81 19.12
N SER A 18 0.72 -3.25 19.51
CA SER A 18 1.97 -2.62 19.09
C SER A 18 2.18 -2.69 17.58
N SER A 19 1.83 -3.82 16.96
CA SER A 19 1.89 -3.99 15.50
C SER A 19 0.93 -3.04 14.80
N GLU A 20 -0.31 -2.93 15.27
CA GLU A 20 -1.31 -2.06 14.65
C GLU A 20 -0.91 -0.58 14.72
N ILE A 21 -0.42 -0.13 15.87
CA ILE A 21 0.13 1.23 16.03
C ILE A 21 1.29 1.48 15.05
N PHE A 22 2.15 0.49 14.85
CA PHE A 22 3.27 0.63 13.92
C PHE A 22 2.78 0.85 12.49
N LYS A 23 1.77 0.08 12.05
CA LYS A 23 1.18 0.21 10.72
C LYS A 23 0.52 1.58 10.51
N ASP A 24 -0.21 2.07 11.51
CA ASP A 24 -0.82 3.41 11.44
C ASP A 24 0.23 4.51 11.34
N LYS A 25 1.32 4.42 12.12
CA LYS A 25 2.44 5.36 12.04
C LYS A 25 3.18 5.29 10.70
N LEU A 26 3.32 4.09 10.14
CA LEU A 26 3.93 3.87 8.84
C LEU A 26 3.11 4.57 7.74
N LEU A 27 1.79 4.37 7.76
CA LEU A 27 0.87 5.04 6.84
C LEU A 27 0.93 6.56 6.98
N GLU A 28 0.96 7.09 8.21
CA GLU A 28 1.08 8.53 8.46
C GLU A 28 2.39 9.11 7.91
N LEU A 29 3.51 8.41 8.14
CA LEU A 29 4.83 8.78 7.59
C LEU A 29 4.79 8.83 6.07
N ILE A 30 4.20 7.83 5.42
CA ILE A 30 4.09 7.76 3.96
C ILE A 30 3.29 8.94 3.44
N LYS A 31 2.09 9.18 3.98
CA LYS A 31 1.22 10.30 3.58
C LYS A 31 1.95 11.63 3.72
N ARG A 32 2.55 11.88 4.89
CA ARG A 32 3.27 13.11 5.15
C ARG A 32 4.44 13.30 4.20
N SER A 33 5.18 12.24 3.87
CA SER A 33 6.25 12.34 2.88
C SER A 33 5.75 12.75 1.51
N LEU A 34 4.64 12.17 1.06
CA LEU A 34 4.03 12.50 -0.23
C LEU A 34 3.49 13.95 -0.23
N GLU A 35 2.89 14.39 0.87
CA GLU A 35 2.42 15.78 1.07
C GLU A 35 3.57 16.80 1.08
N ASP A 36 4.68 16.48 1.75
CA ASP A 36 5.90 17.30 1.78
C ASP A 36 6.43 17.54 0.36
N ASP A 37 6.44 16.48 -0.46
CA ASP A 37 6.87 16.52 -1.87
C ASP A 37 5.79 17.03 -2.86
N LYS A 38 4.66 17.53 -2.34
CA LYS A 38 3.56 18.10 -3.12
C LYS A 38 2.92 17.11 -4.11
N ALA A 39 2.78 15.84 -3.69
CA ALA A 39 1.99 14.87 -4.42
C ALA A 39 0.52 15.31 -4.53
N GLN A 40 -0.10 14.96 -5.64
CA GLN A 40 -1.51 15.23 -5.92
C GLN A 40 -2.33 13.95 -5.70
N ASP A 41 -3.62 14.13 -5.40
CA ASP A 41 -4.62 13.05 -5.35
C ASP A 41 -4.16 11.84 -4.52
N ILE A 42 -3.67 12.09 -3.30
CA ILE A 42 -3.26 11.02 -2.40
C ILE A 42 -4.51 10.27 -1.93
N VAL A 43 -4.63 9.01 -2.35
CA VAL A 43 -5.71 8.11 -1.99
C VAL A 43 -5.16 6.96 -1.17
N VAL A 44 -5.88 6.60 -0.11
CA VAL A 44 -5.54 5.45 0.74
C VAL A 44 -6.69 4.46 0.68
N ILE A 45 -6.37 3.23 0.27
CA ILE A 45 -7.31 2.12 0.19
C ILE A 45 -6.97 1.13 1.30
N ASN A 46 -7.96 0.82 2.14
CA ASN A 46 -7.83 -0.20 3.19
C ASN A 46 -8.05 -1.59 2.60
N LEU A 47 -7.03 -2.45 2.71
CA LEU A 47 -6.99 -3.80 2.15
C LEU A 47 -6.99 -4.91 3.20
N LYS A 48 -7.06 -4.60 4.51
CA LYS A 48 -6.98 -5.57 5.63
C LYS A 48 -7.93 -6.78 5.55
N LYS A 49 -8.98 -6.71 4.72
CA LYS A 49 -9.95 -7.80 4.49
C LYS A 49 -10.09 -8.19 3.01
N LYS A 50 -9.32 -7.56 2.13
CA LYS A 50 -9.40 -7.72 0.68
C LYS A 50 -8.12 -8.33 0.10
N ALA A 51 -6.98 -8.18 0.79
CA ALA A 51 -5.69 -8.69 0.33
C ALA A 51 -4.90 -9.29 1.50
N ASN A 52 -4.18 -10.38 1.23
CA ASN A 52 -3.33 -11.04 2.22
C ASN A 52 -1.87 -10.56 2.21
N PHE A 53 -1.50 -9.71 1.24
CA PHE A 53 -0.10 -9.29 1.04
C PHE A 53 0.19 -7.90 1.62
N THR A 54 -0.82 -7.06 1.87
CA THR A 54 -0.65 -5.72 2.44
C THR A 54 -1.94 -5.23 3.09
N ASP A 55 -1.83 -4.33 4.06
CA ASP A 55 -2.97 -3.77 4.78
C ASP A 55 -3.51 -2.50 4.12
N TYR A 56 -2.64 -1.75 3.45
CA TYR A 56 -3.00 -0.49 2.79
C TYR A 56 -2.35 -0.36 1.42
N LEU A 57 -3.11 0.18 0.47
CA LEU A 57 -2.59 0.66 -0.80
C LEU A 57 -2.70 2.19 -0.82
N VAL A 58 -1.57 2.87 -0.97
CA VAL A 58 -1.49 4.32 -1.14
C VAL A 58 -1.25 4.61 -2.61
N ILE A 59 -2.05 5.49 -3.20
CA ILE A 59 -1.92 5.91 -4.59
C ILE A 59 -1.75 7.43 -4.62
N ALA A 60 -0.74 7.93 -5.30
CA ALA A 60 -0.44 9.35 -5.41
C ALA A 60 0.00 9.74 -6.83
N SER A 61 -0.16 11.01 -7.17
CA SER A 61 0.20 11.57 -8.48
C SER A 61 1.37 12.56 -8.37
N GLY A 62 2.32 12.48 -9.30
CA GLY A 62 3.38 13.47 -9.52
C GLY A 62 3.21 14.17 -10.87
N THR A 63 3.40 15.48 -10.91
CA THR A 63 3.22 16.32 -12.10
C THR A 63 4.30 16.17 -13.17
N SER A 64 5.44 15.56 -12.81
CA SER A 64 6.55 15.31 -13.73
C SER A 64 7.27 14.01 -13.40
N GLN A 65 7.95 13.40 -14.37
CA GLN A 65 8.79 12.21 -14.18
C GLN A 65 9.85 12.45 -13.09
N ARG A 66 10.43 13.67 -13.07
CA ARG A 66 11.39 14.08 -12.04
C ARG A 66 10.76 14.12 -10.65
N GLN A 67 9.54 14.63 -10.52
CA GLN A 67 8.84 14.65 -9.24
C GLN A 67 8.53 13.23 -8.77
N VAL A 68 8.02 12.36 -9.66
CA VAL A 68 7.75 10.94 -9.35
C VAL A 68 9.01 10.24 -8.83
N ALA A 69 10.14 10.37 -9.54
CA ALA A 69 11.41 9.79 -9.12
C ALA A 69 11.91 10.34 -7.78
N SER A 70 11.80 11.66 -7.58
CA SER A 70 12.24 12.31 -6.32
C SER A 70 11.40 11.85 -5.13
N MET A 71 10.07 11.81 -5.27
CA MET A 71 9.16 11.32 -4.24
C MET A 71 9.49 9.90 -3.84
N ALA A 72 9.70 9.03 -4.83
CA ALA A 72 10.01 7.63 -4.57
C ALA A 72 11.32 7.46 -3.79
N GLN A 73 12.36 8.22 -4.15
CA GLN A 73 13.64 8.18 -3.47
C GLN A 73 13.56 8.74 -2.04
N HIS A 74 12.93 9.91 -1.85
CA HIS A 74 12.75 10.51 -0.53
C HIS A 74 11.95 9.59 0.39
N LEU A 75 10.86 9.00 -0.11
CA LEU A 75 10.04 8.08 0.66
C LEU A 75 10.83 6.82 1.04
N ARG A 76 11.59 6.24 0.11
CA ARG A 76 12.46 5.09 0.40
C ARG A 76 13.47 5.38 1.50
N GLU A 77 14.08 6.55 1.50
CA GLU A 77 15.03 6.95 2.55
C GLU A 77 14.34 7.05 3.92
N LYS A 78 13.15 7.68 3.98
CA LYS A 78 12.36 7.76 5.22
C LYS A 78 11.93 6.37 5.72
N LEU A 79 11.53 5.46 4.83
CA LEU A 79 11.17 4.08 5.17
C LEU A 79 12.36 3.28 5.73
N LYS A 80 13.55 3.44 5.14
CA LYS A 80 14.78 2.85 5.68
C LYS A 80 15.10 3.36 7.09
N ASN A 81 14.91 4.66 7.33
CA ASN A 81 15.19 5.28 8.63
C ASN A 81 14.27 4.77 9.76
N VAL A 82 13.09 4.24 9.43
CA VAL A 82 12.18 3.62 10.42
C VAL A 82 12.34 2.10 10.53
N GLY A 83 13.41 1.55 9.95
CA GLY A 83 13.80 0.15 10.14
C GLY A 83 13.42 -0.80 9.01
N LEU A 84 12.82 -0.32 7.91
CA LEU A 84 12.60 -1.16 6.72
C LEU A 84 13.90 -1.29 5.92
N ALA A 85 14.68 -2.34 6.21
CA ALA A 85 16.01 -2.53 5.62
C ALA A 85 15.99 -2.77 4.10
N ASN A 86 14.94 -3.43 3.59
CA ASN A 86 14.76 -3.67 2.15
C ASN A 86 13.44 -3.06 1.70
N VAL A 87 13.54 -1.95 0.96
CA VAL A 87 12.41 -1.26 0.34
C VAL A 87 12.61 -1.36 -1.18
N PRO A 88 12.04 -2.40 -1.81
CA PRO A 88 12.01 -2.54 -3.26
C PRO A 88 11.34 -1.33 -3.91
N ILE A 89 11.93 -0.89 -5.02
CA ILE A 89 11.30 0.06 -5.93
C ILE A 89 11.26 -0.59 -7.30
N GLU A 90 10.06 -0.64 -7.88
CA GLU A 90 9.83 -1.00 -9.28
C GLU A 90 9.28 0.22 -10.02
N GLY A 91 9.43 0.27 -11.35
CA GLY A 91 8.90 1.39 -12.11
C GLY A 91 9.19 1.32 -13.60
N SER A 92 8.58 2.22 -14.35
CA SER A 92 8.90 2.38 -15.77
C SER A 92 10.30 2.97 -15.96
N LYS A 93 10.96 2.67 -17.08
CA LYS A 93 12.26 3.29 -17.43
C LYS A 93 12.24 4.81 -17.45
N GLN A 94 11.06 5.41 -17.62
CA GLN A 94 10.86 6.86 -17.70
C GLN A 94 10.31 7.45 -16.40
N ASN A 95 10.05 6.65 -15.36
CA ASN A 95 9.41 7.07 -14.11
C ASN A 95 7.99 7.65 -14.31
N ASP A 96 7.23 7.10 -15.27
CA ASP A 96 5.82 7.45 -15.42
C ASP A 96 4.95 6.76 -14.36
N TRP A 97 5.46 5.66 -13.81
CA TRP A 97 4.93 5.01 -12.63
C TRP A 97 6.07 4.42 -11.80
N VAL A 98 5.87 4.41 -10.49
CA VAL A 98 6.74 3.78 -9.51
C VAL A 98 5.90 3.05 -8.48
N LEU A 99 6.30 1.82 -8.15
CA LEU A 99 5.77 1.03 -7.05
C LEU A 99 6.86 0.91 -5.97
N ILE A 100 6.45 1.11 -4.72
CA ILE A 100 7.31 0.97 -3.54
C ILE A 100 6.64 -0.02 -2.60
N ASP A 101 7.38 -1.07 -2.23
CA ASP A 101 6.93 -2.06 -1.27
C ASP A 101 7.44 -1.69 0.14
N GLY A 102 6.49 -1.25 0.98
CA GLY A 102 6.69 -0.95 2.40
C GLY A 102 6.18 -2.06 3.32
N GLY A 103 5.94 -3.27 2.82
CA GLY A 103 5.34 -4.38 3.55
C GLY A 103 3.86 -4.18 3.79
N ASP A 104 3.49 -3.73 5.00
CA ASP A 104 2.09 -3.50 5.38
C ASP A 104 1.42 -2.35 4.61
N VAL A 105 2.21 -1.53 3.91
CA VAL A 105 1.71 -0.49 3.01
C VAL A 105 2.44 -0.57 1.66
N VAL A 106 1.68 -0.74 0.58
CA VAL A 106 2.17 -0.62 -0.79
C VAL A 106 1.87 0.77 -1.32
N ILE A 107 2.83 1.39 -1.99
CA ILE A 107 2.70 2.76 -2.51
C ILE A 107 2.87 2.74 -4.02
N ASN A 108 1.89 3.29 -4.74
CA ASN A 108 2.00 3.58 -6.16
C ASN A 108 2.02 5.08 -6.40
N ILE A 109 3.03 5.54 -7.15
CA ILE A 109 3.18 6.94 -7.56
C ILE A 109 3.11 6.98 -9.09
N PHE A 110 2.16 7.74 -9.62
CA PHE A 110 1.92 7.82 -11.05
C PHE A 110 2.09 9.24 -11.58
N ARG A 111 2.36 9.34 -12.88
CA ARG A 111 1.95 10.51 -13.66
C ARG A 111 0.42 10.51 -13.83
N PRO A 112 -0.28 11.66 -13.76
CA PRO A 112 -1.73 11.72 -13.91
C PRO A 112 -2.25 10.96 -15.13
N GLU A 113 -1.61 11.17 -16.28
CA GLU A 113 -1.97 10.52 -17.55
C GLU A 113 -1.84 8.98 -17.52
N ILE A 114 -0.95 8.45 -16.69
CA ILE A 114 -0.75 6.99 -16.54
C ILE A 114 -1.67 6.43 -15.46
N ARG A 115 -1.98 7.19 -14.40
CA ARG A 115 -2.90 6.79 -13.33
C ARG A 115 -4.29 6.45 -13.89
N GLU A 116 -4.79 7.30 -14.78
CA GLU A 116 -6.09 7.10 -15.43
C GLU A 116 -6.13 5.84 -16.29
N PHE A 117 -5.02 5.50 -16.96
CA PHE A 117 -4.91 4.30 -17.79
C PHE A 117 -4.95 3.02 -16.96
N TYR A 118 -4.20 2.97 -15.84
CA TYR A 118 -4.17 1.78 -14.98
C TYR A 118 -5.39 1.64 -14.07
N ASN A 119 -6.04 2.76 -13.71
CA ASN A 119 -7.33 2.82 -13.02
C ASN A 119 -7.43 1.90 -11.78
N LEU A 120 -6.34 1.74 -11.04
CA LEU A 120 -6.23 0.83 -9.89
C LEU A 120 -7.27 1.13 -8.81
N GLU A 121 -7.68 2.39 -8.68
CA GLU A 121 -8.71 2.80 -7.73
C GLU A 121 -10.02 2.05 -7.95
N LYS A 122 -10.46 1.86 -9.20
CA LYS A 122 -11.69 1.10 -9.49
C LYS A 122 -11.52 -0.41 -9.28
N MET A 123 -10.32 -0.94 -9.51
CA MET A 123 -10.01 -2.36 -9.25
C MET A 123 -10.13 -2.69 -7.76
N TRP A 124 -9.61 -1.82 -6.89
CA TRP A 124 -9.50 -2.10 -5.45
C TRP A 124 -10.61 -1.45 -4.59
N SER A 125 -11.32 -0.45 -5.10
CA SER A 125 -12.48 0.16 -4.41
C SER A 125 -13.66 -0.80 -4.29
N GLY A 126 -13.78 -1.77 -5.20
CA GLY A 126 -14.83 -2.80 -5.19
C GLY A 126 -15.68 -2.83 -6.47
N GLU A 127 -15.64 -1.79 -7.32
CA GLU A 127 -16.47 -1.75 -8.54
C GLU A 127 -16.18 -2.90 -9.52
N LEU A 128 -14.94 -3.39 -9.58
CA LEU A 128 -14.57 -4.55 -10.41
C LEU A 128 -14.64 -5.88 -9.66
N ILE A 129 -14.42 -5.91 -8.34
CA ILE A 129 -14.42 -7.15 -7.55
C ILE A 129 -15.83 -7.77 -7.51
N ASP A 130 -16.87 -6.94 -7.40
CA ASP A 130 -18.27 -7.40 -7.43
C ASP A 130 -18.70 -7.93 -8.82
N SER A 131 -18.03 -7.48 -9.89
CA SER A 131 -18.30 -7.90 -11.27
C SER A 131 -17.61 -9.21 -11.69
N VAL A 132 -16.56 -9.62 -10.98
CA VAL A 132 -15.85 -10.88 -11.24
C VAL A 132 -16.50 -12.05 -10.50
N GLU A 133 -17.09 -11.81 -9.32
CA GLU A 133 -17.83 -12.85 -8.58
C GLU A 133 -19.20 -13.19 -9.18
N SER A 134 -19.72 -12.37 -10.09
CA SER A 134 -21.03 -12.57 -10.74
C SER A 134 -20.98 -13.30 -12.09
N GLY A 135 -19.79 -13.70 -12.55
CA GLY A 135 -19.60 -14.33 -13.86
C GLY A 135 -18.65 -15.51 -13.83
N GLU A 136 -19.10 -16.66 -13.33
CA GLU A 136 -18.84 -18.00 -13.89
C GLU A 136 -19.38 -19.09 -12.95
N ASN A 137 -20.52 -19.67 -13.31
CA ASN A 137 -20.91 -21.06 -13.01
C ASN A 137 -22.12 -21.41 -13.90
N ASN A 138 -21.86 -21.66 -15.18
CA ASN A 138 -22.75 -22.41 -16.06
C ASN A 138 -21.91 -23.01 -17.20
N ILE A 139 -21.20 -24.10 -16.90
CA ILE A 139 -20.76 -25.04 -17.94
C ILE A 139 -21.79 -26.16 -17.91
N GLU A 140 -22.84 -26.01 -18.72
CA GLU A 140 -23.81 -27.08 -18.96
C GLU A 140 -23.14 -28.09 -19.91
N LEU A 141 -22.96 -29.31 -19.41
CA LEU A 141 -22.46 -30.44 -20.18
C LEU A 141 -23.54 -30.86 -21.21
N SER A 142 -23.16 -30.85 -22.49
CA SER A 142 -23.80 -31.66 -23.53
C SER A 142 -22.73 -32.17 -24.48
#